data_AF-A0A1F5EXG0-F1
#
_entry.id   AF-A0A1F5EXG0-F1
#
_cell.length_a   1.000
_cell.length_b   1.000
_cell.length_c   1.000
_cell.angle_alpha   90.00
_cell.angle_beta   90.00
_cell.angle_gamma   90.00
#
_symmetry.space_group_name_H-M   'P 1'
#
loop_
_entity.id
_entity.type
_entity.pdbx_description
1 polymer ?
#
loop_
_entity_poly.entity_id
_entity_poly.type
_entity_poly.pdbx_seq_one_letter_code
_entity_poly.pdbx_strand_id
1 'polypeptide(L)'
;MIISGRTSPRCGAAWLLGVLAVAAGFLLPGCGELDDETYIAVMVEYLRLGAEEGLPQPEALAEAARLHGTTAQSVYEYSRWLFRDRDTDVEVAAEIARRGQRYLSVPREGLPNPHEP
;
A
#
# COMPACT_ATOMS: atom_id res chain seq x y z
N MET A 1 -19.04 -37.94 -44.74
CA MET A 1 -18.96 -37.90 -43.26
C MET A 1 -18.15 -36.65 -42.89
N ILE A 2 -18.83 -35.63 -42.34
CA ILE A 2 -18.41 -34.69 -41.26
C ILE A 2 -16.99 -34.05 -41.42
N ILE A 3 -16.71 -32.74 -41.38
CA ILE A 3 -17.41 -31.50 -40.99
C ILE A 3 -16.64 -30.29 -41.56
N SER A 4 -17.37 -29.19 -41.77
CA SER A 4 -16.95 -27.79 -41.95
C SER A 4 -15.77 -27.28 -41.11
N GLY A 5 -15.07 -26.24 -41.58
CA GLY A 5 -14.22 -25.43 -40.70
C GLY A 5 -13.24 -24.46 -41.36
N ARG A 6 -13.76 -23.37 -41.96
CA ARG A 6 -13.11 -22.05 -42.08
C ARG A 6 -12.51 -21.67 -40.69
N THR A 7 -11.29 -21.16 -40.50
CA THR A 7 -10.68 -19.95 -41.07
C THR A 7 -9.16 -19.88 -40.84
N SER A 8 -8.52 -19.26 -41.83
CA SER A 8 -7.11 -18.95 -42.12
C SER A 8 -6.37 -18.01 -41.10
N PRO A 9 -5.17 -17.48 -41.42
CA PRO A 9 -3.88 -17.96 -40.90
C PRO A 9 -3.06 -16.83 -40.23
N ARG A 10 -1.84 -17.16 -39.75
CA ARG A 10 -0.56 -16.47 -40.07
C ARG A 10 0.41 -16.54 -38.89
N CYS A 11 1.28 -17.54 -38.96
CA CYS A 11 2.67 -17.41 -38.53
C CYS A 11 3.34 -16.22 -39.23
N GLY A 12 4.31 -15.57 -38.57
CA GLY A 12 5.38 -14.86 -39.29
C GLY A 12 5.88 -13.56 -38.66
N ALA A 13 6.65 -13.70 -37.58
CA ALA A 13 7.85 -12.94 -37.22
C ALA A 13 8.09 -11.52 -37.80
N ALA A 14 8.17 -10.53 -36.91
CA ALA A 14 9.01 -9.33 -36.99
C ALA A 14 9.27 -8.89 -35.54
N TRP A 15 10.40 -9.19 -34.87
CA TRP A 15 11.77 -8.73 -35.15
C TRP A 15 11.84 -7.28 -35.62
N LEU A 16 11.40 -6.35 -34.77
CA LEU A 16 11.96 -5.01 -34.73
C LEU A 16 12.28 -4.64 -33.27
N LEU A 17 13.58 -4.51 -33.05
CA LEU A 17 14.26 -4.10 -31.83
C LEU A 17 13.86 -2.68 -31.41
N GLY A 18 13.81 -2.47 -30.10
CA GLY A 18 14.46 -1.29 -29.51
C GLY A 18 13.58 -0.11 -29.12
N VAL A 19 12.85 -0.26 -28.00
CA VAL A 19 12.69 0.80 -26.97
C VAL A 19 12.58 0.05 -25.63
N LEU A 20 13.68 -0.30 -24.96
CA LEU A 20 14.33 0.56 -23.95
C LEU A 20 13.33 1.07 -22.91
N ALA A 21 13.19 0.31 -21.81
CA ALA A 21 13.04 0.80 -20.43
C ALA A 21 12.13 -0.13 -19.60
N VAL A 22 12.77 -0.83 -18.65
CA VAL A 22 12.22 -1.09 -17.31
C VAL A 22 10.81 -1.71 -17.27
N ALA A 23 10.69 -2.95 -17.76
CA ALA A 23 9.69 -3.87 -17.21
C ALA A 23 10.43 -5.06 -16.58
N ALA A 24 11.44 -4.74 -15.75
CA ALA A 24 11.99 -5.71 -14.83
C ALA A 24 10.89 -6.03 -13.80
N GLY A 25 10.29 -7.20 -13.92
CA GLY A 25 9.55 -7.84 -12.85
C GLY A 25 8.34 -7.08 -12.33
N PHE A 26 7.28 -6.96 -13.13
CA PHE A 26 5.93 -7.12 -12.56
C PHE A 26 5.75 -8.60 -12.16
N LEU A 27 6.56 -9.04 -11.19
CA LEU A 27 6.13 -10.06 -10.26
C LEU A 27 4.94 -9.41 -9.56
N LEU A 28 3.73 -9.78 -9.98
CA LEU A 28 2.58 -9.73 -9.09
C LEU A 28 3.02 -10.47 -7.81
N PRO A 29 3.28 -9.80 -6.67
CA PRO A 29 3.19 -10.56 -5.43
C PRO A 29 1.74 -11.03 -5.41
N GLY A 30 1.55 -12.33 -5.19
CA GLY A 30 0.25 -12.96 -5.30
C GLY A 30 -0.80 -12.30 -4.42
N CYS A 31 -2.00 -12.86 -4.47
CA CYS A 31 -2.97 -12.77 -3.40
C CYS A 31 -2.38 -13.35 -2.09
N GLY A 32 -1.36 -12.68 -1.56
CA GLY A 32 -0.58 -12.99 -0.40
C GLY A 32 -1.14 -12.17 0.75
N GLU A 33 -1.42 -12.87 1.83
CA GLU A 33 -1.71 -12.30 3.14
C GLU A 33 -0.79 -11.11 3.42
N LEU A 34 -1.37 -9.96 3.75
CA LEU A 34 -0.59 -8.79 4.13
C LEU A 34 0.21 -9.14 5.39
N ASP A 35 1.51 -8.90 5.39
CA ASP A 35 2.36 -9.12 6.57
C ASP A 35 2.52 -7.84 7.40
N ASP A 36 3.00 -8.02 8.63
CA ASP A 36 3.18 -6.95 9.62
C ASP A 36 4.07 -5.82 9.09
N GLU A 37 5.19 -6.16 8.45
CA GLU A 37 6.15 -5.17 7.95
C GLU A 37 5.57 -4.35 6.80
N THR A 38 4.84 -4.98 5.87
CA THR A 38 4.15 -4.29 4.78
C THR A 38 3.03 -3.40 5.33
N TYR A 39 2.27 -3.89 6.32
CA TYR A 39 1.25 -3.07 6.98
C TYR A 39 1.86 -1.86 7.69
N ILE A 40 2.95 -2.05 8.45
CA ILE A 40 3.67 -0.96 9.12
C ILE A 40 4.16 0.06 8.08
N ALA A 41 4.78 -0.40 6.99
CA ALA A 41 5.29 0.47 5.94
C ALA A 41 4.16 1.29 5.29
N VAL A 42 3.02 0.66 4.97
CA VAL A 42 1.84 1.35 4.45
C VAL A 42 1.32 2.39 5.44
N MET A 43 1.24 2.08 6.72
CA MET A 43 0.73 3.02 7.72
C MET A 43 1.67 4.20 7.96
N VAL A 44 2.99 4.00 7.86
CA VAL A 44 3.97 5.10 7.94
C VAL A 44 3.89 5.99 6.70
N GLU A 45 3.78 5.40 5.51
CA GLU A 45 3.64 6.13 4.25
C GLU A 45 2.32 6.90 4.21
N TYR A 46 1.23 6.30 4.70
CA TYR A 46 -0.05 6.95 4.91
C TYR A 46 0.07 8.22 5.76
N LEU A 47 0.77 8.15 6.89
CA LEU A 47 1.02 9.32 7.75
C LEU A 47 1.86 10.38 7.02
N ARG A 48 2.88 9.97 6.27
CA ARG A 48 3.69 10.89 5.46
C ARG A 48 2.86 11.62 4.42
N LEU A 49 2.04 10.90 3.66
CA LEU A 49 1.16 11.46 2.63
C LEU A 49 0.15 12.46 3.22
N GLY A 50 -0.43 12.15 4.37
CA GLY A 50 -1.32 13.09 5.06
C GLY A 50 -0.59 14.35 5.55
N ALA A 51 0.62 14.19 6.11
CA ALA A 51 1.37 15.30 6.70
C ALA A 51 2.07 16.20 5.67
N GLU A 52 2.69 15.63 4.65
CA GLU A 52 3.53 16.35 3.68
C GLU A 52 2.77 16.75 2.43
N GLU A 53 1.85 15.90 1.97
CA GLU A 53 1.11 16.12 0.71
C GLU A 53 -0.31 16.63 0.96
N GLY A 54 -0.76 16.65 2.22
CA GLY A 54 -2.09 17.12 2.61
C GLY A 54 -3.21 16.27 2.01
N LEU A 55 -2.91 15.01 1.64
CA LEU A 55 -3.90 14.12 1.07
C LEU A 55 -4.98 13.81 2.10
N PRO A 56 -6.27 13.83 1.71
CA PRO A 56 -7.31 13.38 2.62
C PRO A 56 -7.14 11.89 2.92
N GLN A 57 -7.59 11.48 4.12
CA GLN A 57 -7.29 10.17 4.68
C GLN A 57 -7.65 8.97 3.76
N PRO A 58 -8.83 8.89 3.10
CA PRO A 58 -9.12 7.73 2.25
C PRO A 58 -8.22 7.67 1.01
N GLU A 59 -7.87 8.81 0.41
CA GLU A 59 -6.96 8.90 -0.73
C GLU A 59 -5.52 8.57 -0.33
N ALA A 60 -5.05 9.09 0.82
CA ALA A 60 -3.73 8.79 1.35
C ALA A 60 -3.53 7.29 1.63
N LEU A 61 -4.55 6.62 2.18
CA LEU A 61 -4.48 5.19 2.47
C LEU A 61 -4.45 4.36 1.18
N ALA A 62 -5.28 4.72 0.20
CA ALA A 62 -5.29 4.05 -1.10
C ALA A 62 -3.96 4.20 -1.84
N GLU A 63 -3.38 5.40 -1.81
CA GLU A 63 -2.10 5.68 -2.46
C GLU A 63 -0.94 5.00 -1.73
N ALA A 64 -0.89 5.03 -0.39
CA ALA A 64 0.11 4.29 0.38
C ALA A 64 0.05 2.78 0.09
N ALA A 65 -1.15 2.19 0.12
CA ALA A 65 -1.33 0.78 -0.22
C ALA A 65 -0.81 0.46 -1.64
N ARG A 66 -1.12 1.33 -2.62
CA ARG A 66 -0.66 1.19 -4.00
C ARG A 66 0.86 1.24 -4.12
N LEU A 67 1.53 2.17 -3.41
CA LEU A 67 2.98 2.32 -3.41
C LEU A 67 3.69 1.09 -2.84
N HIS A 68 3.05 0.36 -1.93
CA HIS A 68 3.56 -0.87 -1.33
C HIS A 68 3.03 -2.15 -2.00
N GLY A 69 2.45 -2.05 -3.21
CA GLY A 69 2.04 -3.22 -3.98
C GLY A 69 0.84 -3.98 -3.41
N THR A 70 0.03 -3.32 -2.58
CA THR A 70 -1.18 -3.89 -1.95
C THR A 70 -2.41 -3.03 -2.24
N THR A 71 -3.52 -3.29 -1.54
CA THR A 71 -4.78 -2.55 -1.67
C THR A 71 -5.28 -2.05 -0.31
N ALA A 72 -6.02 -0.95 -0.30
CA ALA A 72 -6.67 -0.45 0.92
C ALA A 72 -7.61 -1.49 1.55
N GLN A 73 -8.24 -2.35 0.74
CA GLN A 73 -9.08 -3.44 1.23
C GLN A 73 -8.27 -4.47 2.02
N SER A 74 -7.10 -4.87 1.51
CA SER A 74 -6.20 -5.81 2.20
C SER A 74 -5.69 -5.22 3.53
N VAL A 75 -5.36 -3.93 3.55
CA VAL A 75 -4.96 -3.20 4.76
C VAL A 75 -6.10 -3.17 5.80
N TYR A 76 -7.35 -2.94 5.36
CA TYR A 76 -8.52 -2.97 6.22
C TYR A 76 -8.88 -4.37 6.74
N GLU A 77 -8.66 -5.41 5.94
CA GLU A 77 -8.83 -6.80 6.38
C GLU A 77 -7.79 -7.21 7.41
N TYR A 78 -6.54 -6.81 7.19
CA TYR A 78 -5.44 -7.07 8.10
C TYR A 78 -5.60 -6.32 9.43
N SER A 79 -6.01 -5.04 9.42
CA SER A 79 -6.28 -4.30 10.66
C SER A 79 -7.40 -4.95 11.49
N ARG A 80 -8.45 -5.48 10.84
CA ARG A 80 -9.50 -6.28 11.52
C ARG A 80 -8.99 -7.61 12.08
N TRP A 81 -7.93 -8.18 11.50
CA TRP A 81 -7.26 -9.34 12.07
C TRP A 81 -6.38 -8.94 13.26
N LEU A 82 -5.56 -7.89 13.15
CA LEU A 82 -4.73 -7.37 14.25
C LEU A 82 -5.54 -7.12 15.51
N PHE A 83 -6.71 -6.48 15.42
CA PHE A 83 -7.56 -6.22 16.60
C PHE A 83 -8.01 -7.49 17.36
N ARG A 84 -7.92 -8.68 16.75
CA ARG A 84 -8.20 -9.96 17.41
C ARG A 84 -7.01 -10.51 18.20
N ASP A 85 -5.79 -10.10 17.86
CA ASP A 85 -4.56 -10.47 18.54
C ASP A 85 -3.91 -9.22 19.18
N ARG A 86 -4.25 -8.98 20.45
CA ARG A 86 -3.87 -7.74 21.13
C ARG A 86 -2.37 -7.55 21.32
N ASP A 87 -1.61 -8.62 21.47
CA ASP A 87 -0.17 -8.50 21.71
C ASP A 87 0.52 -8.04 20.42
N THR A 88 0.18 -8.67 19.30
CA THR A 88 0.64 -8.28 17.95
C THR A 88 0.18 -6.86 17.59
N ASP A 89 -1.08 -6.49 17.89
CA ASP A 89 -1.58 -5.12 17.66
C ASP A 89 -0.75 -4.05 18.38
N VAL A 90 -0.42 -4.28 19.66
CA VAL A 90 0.39 -3.34 20.44
C VAL A 90 1.80 -3.21 19.87
N GLU A 91 2.43 -4.32 19.47
CA GLU A 91 3.77 -4.31 18.87
C GLU A 91 3.79 -3.55 17.53
N VAL A 92 2.84 -3.85 16.65
CA VAL A 92 2.69 -3.18 15.35
C VAL A 92 2.38 -1.70 15.51
N ALA A 93 1.46 -1.33 16.41
CA ALA A 93 1.12 0.06 16.68
C ALA A 93 2.32 0.85 17.25
N ALA A 94 3.09 0.24 18.16
CA ALA A 94 4.30 0.84 18.69
C ALA A 94 5.35 1.08 17.59
N GLU A 95 5.49 0.13 16.66
CA GLU A 95 6.43 0.27 15.54
C GLU A 95 6.00 1.36 14.55
N ILE A 96 4.71 1.44 14.22
CA ILE A 96 4.16 2.53 13.40
C ILE A 96 4.42 3.88 14.09
N ALA A 97 4.16 3.99 15.39
CA ALA A 97 4.39 5.22 16.15
C ALA A 97 5.87 5.62 16.17
N ARG A 98 6.78 4.64 16.33
CA ARG A 98 8.23 4.86 16.32
C ARG A 98 8.72 5.38 14.97
N ARG A 99 8.33 4.73 13.87
CA ARG A 99 8.77 5.08 12.51
C ARG A 99 8.08 6.33 11.98
N GLY A 100 6.80 6.51 12.32
CA GLY A 100 5.96 7.62 11.88
C GLY A 100 6.05 8.87 12.78
N GLN A 101 6.86 8.87 13.85
CA GLN A 101 6.90 9.92 14.87
C GLN A 101 6.97 11.34 14.30
N ARG A 102 7.77 11.54 13.25
CA ARG A 102 7.92 12.84 12.58
C ARG A 102 6.63 13.36 11.93
N TYR A 103 5.73 12.46 11.54
CA TYR A 103 4.45 12.80 10.87
C TYR A 103 3.29 12.89 11.87
N LEU A 104 3.43 12.25 13.04
CA LEU A 104 2.45 12.31 14.14
C LEU A 104 2.59 13.56 15.01
N SER A 105 3.67 14.32 14.82
CA SER A 105 3.97 15.50 15.63
C SER A 105 3.00 16.64 15.29
N VAL A 106 1.92 16.75 16.05
CA VAL A 106 1.08 17.95 16.09
C VAL A 106 1.96 19.11 16.59
N PRO A 107 1.95 20.30 15.96
CA PRO A 107 2.51 21.49 16.59
C PRO A 107 1.87 21.65 17.97
N ARG A 108 2.68 21.69 19.03
CA ARG A 108 2.24 21.96 20.42
C ARG A 108 1.69 23.38 20.62
N GLU A 109 1.48 24.13 19.54
CA GLU A 109 0.93 25.47 19.55
C GLU A 109 -0.60 25.38 19.59
N GLY A 110 -1.17 25.32 20.79
CA GLY A 110 -2.62 25.48 20.97
C GLY A 110 -3.30 24.54 21.95
N LEU A 111 -2.58 23.63 22.61
CA LEU A 111 -3.16 22.97 23.79
C LEU A 111 -3.24 24.03 24.90
N PRO A 112 -4.44 24.40 25.38
CA PRO A 112 -4.56 25.33 26.50
C PRO A 112 -3.76 24.76 27.66
N ASN A 113 -2.84 25.55 28.20
CA ASN A 113 -2.06 25.14 29.36
C ASN A 113 -3.05 24.91 30.52
N PRO A 114 -3.17 23.70 31.08
CA PRO A 114 -4.11 23.44 32.19
C PRO A 114 -3.73 24.21 33.48
N HIS A 115 -2.64 24.98 33.45
CA HIS A 115 -2.14 25.81 34.53
C HIS A 115 -2.10 27.31 34.18
N GLU A 116 -2.65 27.75 33.04
CA GLU A 116 -2.94 29.19 32.87
C GLU A 116 -4.22 29.54 33.67
N PRO A 117 -4.17 30.51 34.59
CA PRO A 117 -5.29 30.90 35.44
C PRO A 117 -6.41 31.65 34.70
#